data_AF-A0A9N9A060-F1
#
_entry.id   AF-A0A9N9A060-F1
#
_cell.length_a   1.000
_cell.length_b   1.000
_cell.length_c   1.000
_cell.angle_alpha   90.00
_cell.angle_beta   90.00
_cell.angle_gamma   90.00
#
_symmetry.space_group_name_H-M   'P 1'
#
loop_
_entity.id
_entity.type
_entity.pdbx_description
1 polymer ?
#
loop_
_entity_poly.entity_id
_entity_poly.type
_entity_poly.pdbx_seq_one_letter_code
_entity_poly.pdbx_strand_id
1 'polypeptide(L)'
;MDASSFKNLPPHFAISQDKSHAVLSVPIEKSSNDDRSYRLIRLNNELEALLIHDAKTDYSSAALDVHVGSLCDPENLQGLAHFCEHLLFMGTEKYPRENTYSEDLSTHGGHSNAFTGPDHTNYYFEVRSEFLDVTLDQFAQFFIAPLFNPSCTERELLAVDSENNKNLQSDIWRMIQMEKLLMNPKHPFSKFNTGNLETLRDNPIKQGLNIRDELLKFHDKYYSANIMKLAVLGKESLDQLSQWVVEKFSAVKNKNISVPTFEDNPLTENELLRQVFIKPVKDVHNLNLTLPFPDQRMLFRTQPGKYLSHLIGHEGVGSILSLLKKKGWANGLGAGTKQVSGFGLYKIYIDLTETGLANFEDVVVHVFQYIEMLRRDGAQESVFREVEELSEISFKFEEKSSPSRYASNLSNLMHRPFPREWVLSGASLLREYNPQLINESLESLRPDKFILALISQSFTGLDQREKWYGTEYKMEPLSDKLIQDLKNIKPHDDLKLPPPNEFIPTNFQTHKIEVATPSKSPNLIRNTQICRLWHKKDDTFWVPKASVNIKLR
;
A
#
# COMPACT_ATOMS: atom_id res chain seq x y z
N MET A 1 -20.36 33.96 -1.36
CA MET A 1 -20.14 33.07 -0.19
C MET A 1 -19.33 33.85 0.83
N ASP A 2 -19.78 33.84 2.07
CA ASP A 2 -19.19 34.63 3.15
C ASP A 2 -17.88 33.98 3.63
N ALA A 3 -16.88 34.76 4.06
CA ALA A 3 -15.53 34.25 4.42
C ALA A 3 -15.53 33.34 5.67
N SER A 4 -16.70 33.10 6.25
CA SER A 4 -16.98 32.21 7.38
C SER A 4 -17.12 30.72 7.02
N SER A 5 -16.97 30.35 5.74
CA SER A 5 -17.23 28.99 5.24
C SER A 5 -16.10 27.97 5.46
N PHE A 6 -14.84 28.40 5.46
CA PHE A 6 -13.69 27.50 5.65
C PHE A 6 -13.35 27.34 7.14
N LYS A 7 -13.91 26.30 7.77
CA LYS A 7 -13.55 25.91 9.14
C LYS A 7 -12.35 24.95 9.10
N ASN A 8 -11.49 25.04 10.12
CA ASN A 8 -10.37 24.09 10.34
C ASN A 8 -9.38 23.97 9.16
N LEU A 9 -9.03 25.08 8.50
CA LEU A 9 -7.99 25.05 7.48
C LEU A 9 -6.66 24.59 8.09
N PRO A 10 -5.98 23.60 7.49
CA PRO A 10 -4.63 23.24 7.90
C PRO A 10 -3.67 24.44 7.77
N PRO A 11 -2.51 24.40 8.44
CA PRO A 11 -1.48 25.42 8.28
C PRO A 11 -1.13 25.67 6.81
N HIS A 12 -0.76 26.91 6.51
CA HIS A 12 -0.32 27.38 5.19
C HIS A 12 -1.38 27.37 4.09
N PHE A 13 -2.66 27.16 4.37
CA PHE A 13 -3.72 27.39 3.37
C PHE A 13 -4.15 28.86 3.31
N ALA A 14 -4.28 29.39 2.10
CA ALA A 14 -4.84 30.71 1.82
C ALA A 14 -6.12 30.58 1.00
N ILE A 15 -7.17 31.32 1.36
CA ILE A 15 -8.45 31.29 0.64
C ILE A 15 -8.25 31.92 -0.75
N SER A 16 -8.81 31.29 -1.79
CA SER A 16 -8.78 31.79 -3.16
C SER A 16 -9.50 33.13 -3.30
N GLN A 17 -9.16 33.91 -4.34
CA GLN A 17 -9.74 35.25 -4.53
C GLN A 17 -11.27 35.24 -4.68
N ASP A 18 -11.80 34.22 -5.35
CA ASP A 18 -13.23 33.98 -5.55
C ASP A 18 -13.92 33.30 -4.34
N LYS A 19 -13.15 32.97 -3.29
CA LYS A 19 -13.58 32.26 -2.07
C LYS A 19 -14.23 30.89 -2.33
N SER A 20 -13.93 30.25 -3.45
CA SER A 20 -14.47 28.95 -3.80
C SER A 20 -13.70 27.77 -3.17
N HIS A 21 -12.40 27.94 -2.93
CA HIS A 21 -11.52 26.94 -2.31
C HIS A 21 -10.39 27.63 -1.52
N ALA A 22 -9.60 26.87 -0.79
CA ALA A 22 -8.33 27.30 -0.23
C ALA A 22 -7.17 26.60 -0.93
N VAL A 23 -6.03 27.24 -1.04
CA VAL A 23 -4.83 26.77 -1.74
C VAL A 23 -3.65 26.74 -0.77
N LEU A 24 -2.85 25.67 -0.80
CA LEU A 24 -1.59 25.62 -0.07
C LEU A 24 -0.65 26.73 -0.59
N SER A 25 -0.26 27.64 0.30
CA SER A 25 0.53 28.83 -0.02
C SER A 25 2.05 28.59 -0.04
N VAL A 26 2.50 27.44 0.45
CA VAL A 26 3.88 26.98 0.39
C VAL A 26 4.09 26.00 -0.77
N PRO A 27 5.27 25.98 -1.41
CA PRO A 27 5.55 25.07 -2.51
C PRO A 27 5.58 23.61 -2.03
N ILE A 28 5.02 22.71 -2.85
CA ILE A 28 5.12 21.26 -2.61
C ILE A 28 6.54 20.81 -2.98
N GLU A 29 7.19 20.09 -2.05
CA GLU A 29 8.50 19.49 -2.26
C GLU A 29 8.38 18.33 -3.26
N LYS A 30 9.03 18.50 -4.41
CA LYS A 30 9.06 17.50 -5.49
C LYS A 30 10.50 17.23 -5.91
N SER A 31 10.70 16.12 -6.61
CA SER A 31 11.98 15.82 -7.24
C SER A 31 12.39 16.91 -8.24
N SER A 32 13.70 17.19 -8.31
CA SER A 32 14.25 18.11 -9.32
C SER A 32 14.09 17.61 -10.76
N ASN A 33 13.89 16.30 -10.95
CA ASN A 33 13.65 15.70 -12.27
C ASN A 33 12.16 15.65 -12.65
N ASP A 34 11.28 16.10 -11.76
CA ASP A 34 9.85 16.12 -12.00
C ASP A 34 9.44 17.43 -12.70
N ASP A 35 9.12 17.35 -13.99
CA ASP A 35 8.65 18.48 -14.79
C ASP A 35 7.16 18.80 -14.63
N ARG A 36 6.42 18.04 -13.81
CA ARG A 36 5.01 18.30 -13.50
C ARG A 36 4.86 19.47 -12.53
N SER A 37 3.72 20.15 -12.60
CA SER A 37 3.37 21.21 -11.65
C SER A 37 2.27 20.74 -10.72
N TYR A 38 2.31 21.18 -9.46
CA TYR A 38 1.41 20.70 -8.41
C TYR A 38 0.69 21.84 -7.72
N ARG A 39 -0.56 21.62 -7.32
CA ARG A 39 -1.31 22.49 -6.42
C ARG A 39 -2.17 21.65 -5.49
N LEU A 40 -2.05 21.85 -4.19
CA LEU A 40 -2.97 21.28 -3.22
C LEU A 40 -4.05 22.30 -2.88
N ILE A 41 -5.31 21.92 -3.04
CA ILE A 41 -6.47 22.73 -2.68
C ILE A 41 -7.33 22.03 -1.63
N ARG A 42 -8.13 22.80 -0.91
CA ARG A 42 -9.15 22.33 0.02
C ARG A 42 -10.47 23.04 -0.26
N LEU A 43 -11.53 22.26 -0.44
CA LEU A 43 -12.87 22.78 -0.73
C LEU A 43 -13.59 23.19 0.56
N ASN A 44 -14.70 23.92 0.42
CA ASN A 44 -15.56 24.33 1.55
C ASN A 44 -16.16 23.13 2.30
N ASN A 45 -16.34 21.99 1.63
CA ASN A 45 -16.79 20.73 2.24
C ASN A 45 -15.64 19.92 2.87
N GLU A 46 -14.45 20.52 3.03
CA GLU A 46 -13.24 19.93 3.63
C GLU A 46 -12.54 18.84 2.81
N LEU A 47 -13.03 18.50 1.61
CA LEU A 47 -12.33 17.62 0.69
C LEU A 47 -11.01 18.29 0.26
N GLU A 48 -9.91 17.56 0.36
CA GLU A 48 -8.59 17.99 -0.11
C GLU A 48 -8.29 17.36 -1.47
N ALA A 49 -7.80 18.16 -2.41
CA ALA A 49 -7.48 17.72 -3.75
C ALA A 49 -6.07 18.14 -4.19
N LEU A 50 -5.26 17.18 -4.60
CA LEU A 50 -3.95 17.40 -5.21
C LEU A 50 -4.08 17.42 -6.74
N LEU A 51 -3.79 18.56 -7.33
CA LEU A 51 -3.87 18.81 -8.77
C LEU A 51 -2.48 18.69 -9.38
N ILE A 52 -2.38 17.98 -10.49
CA ILE A 52 -1.12 17.61 -11.14
C ILE A 52 -1.23 17.99 -12.62
N HIS A 53 -0.49 19.01 -13.02
CA HIS A 53 -0.40 19.43 -14.41
C HIS A 53 0.80 18.75 -15.08
N ASP A 54 0.53 17.96 -16.12
CA ASP A 54 1.51 17.38 -17.01
C ASP A 54 1.12 17.68 -18.47
N ALA A 55 1.70 18.74 -19.05
CA ALA A 55 1.41 19.14 -20.43
C ALA A 55 1.71 18.07 -21.50
N LYS A 56 2.54 17.07 -21.17
CA LYS A 56 3.00 16.03 -22.10
C LYS A 56 2.28 14.69 -21.91
N THR A 57 1.41 14.55 -20.91
CA THR A 57 0.74 13.27 -20.65
C THR A 57 -0.21 12.91 -21.78
N ASP A 58 -0.21 11.68 -22.29
CA ASP A 58 -1.22 11.24 -23.27
C ASP A 58 -2.55 10.84 -22.60
N TYR A 59 -2.45 10.47 -21.32
CA TYR A 59 -3.54 10.01 -20.49
C TYR A 59 -3.66 10.86 -19.24
N SER A 60 -4.88 11.25 -18.92
CA SER A 60 -5.24 11.90 -17.67
C SER A 60 -5.82 10.88 -16.70
N SER A 61 -5.85 11.22 -15.43
CA SER A 61 -6.36 10.33 -14.38
C SER A 61 -6.91 11.13 -13.22
N ALA A 62 -7.90 10.57 -12.51
CA ALA A 62 -8.19 10.97 -11.16
C ALA A 62 -8.33 9.75 -10.25
N ALA A 63 -8.10 9.97 -8.96
CA ALA A 63 -8.35 9.00 -7.92
C ALA A 63 -8.92 9.66 -6.68
N LEU A 64 -9.94 9.06 -6.07
CA LEU A 64 -10.50 9.49 -4.80
C LEU A 64 -10.37 8.35 -3.79
N ASP A 65 -9.77 8.67 -2.65
CA ASP A 65 -9.57 7.75 -1.53
C ASP A 65 -10.46 8.20 -0.36
N VAL A 66 -11.32 7.31 0.11
CA VAL A 66 -12.18 7.50 1.29
C VAL A 66 -11.51 6.80 2.46
N HIS A 67 -11.27 7.50 3.58
CA HIS A 67 -10.59 6.95 4.77
C HIS A 67 -11.49 6.01 5.60
N VAL A 68 -12.18 5.09 4.93
CA VAL A 68 -12.99 4.01 5.49
C VAL A 68 -12.81 2.77 4.61
N GLY A 69 -12.61 1.62 5.25
CA GLY A 69 -12.45 0.34 4.54
C GLY A 69 -13.13 -0.80 5.30
N SER A 70 -12.68 -2.02 5.06
CA SER A 70 -13.33 -3.24 5.56
C SER A 70 -13.36 -3.38 7.09
N LEU A 71 -12.47 -2.70 7.83
CA LEU A 71 -12.50 -2.72 9.30
C LEU A 71 -13.78 -2.10 9.86
N CYS A 72 -14.41 -1.21 9.08
CA CYS A 72 -15.67 -0.56 9.41
C CYS A 72 -16.91 -1.38 9.04
N ASP A 73 -16.75 -2.57 8.45
CA ASP A 73 -17.86 -3.47 8.14
C ASP A 73 -18.64 -3.82 9.43
N PRO A 74 -19.97 -3.80 9.42
CA PRO A 74 -20.76 -4.37 10.51
C PRO A 74 -20.40 -5.85 10.72
N GLU A 75 -20.37 -6.33 11.96
CA GLU A 75 -19.98 -7.73 12.26
C GLU A 75 -20.85 -8.75 11.53
N ASN A 76 -22.14 -8.44 11.37
CA ASN A 76 -23.10 -9.29 10.67
C ASN A 76 -23.08 -9.13 9.14
N LEU A 77 -22.30 -8.19 8.59
CA LEU A 77 -22.25 -7.82 7.16
C LEU A 77 -20.80 -7.68 6.67
N GLN A 78 -19.98 -8.71 6.91
CA GLN A 78 -18.58 -8.68 6.47
C GLN A 78 -18.47 -8.67 4.94
N GLY A 79 -17.68 -7.72 4.39
CA GLY A 79 -17.60 -7.42 2.96
C GLY A 79 -18.47 -6.25 2.51
N LEU A 80 -19.16 -5.55 3.41
CA LEU A 80 -20.07 -4.46 3.05
C LEU A 80 -19.35 -3.26 2.41
N ALA A 81 -18.16 -2.89 2.90
CA ALA A 81 -17.35 -1.82 2.31
C ALA A 81 -16.93 -2.17 0.87
N HIS A 82 -16.47 -3.42 0.65
CA HIS A 82 -16.12 -3.90 -0.68
C HIS A 82 -17.36 -3.99 -1.59
N PHE A 83 -18.51 -4.39 -1.07
CA PHE A 83 -19.73 -4.42 -1.87
C PHE A 83 -20.24 -3.01 -2.21
N CYS A 84 -20.08 -2.05 -1.28
CA CYS A 84 -20.34 -0.64 -1.53
C CYS A 84 -19.45 -0.11 -2.67
N GLU A 85 -18.18 -0.52 -2.71
CA GLU A 85 -17.26 -0.20 -3.79
C GLU A 85 -17.79 -0.60 -5.17
N HIS A 86 -18.22 -1.85 -5.34
CA HIS A 86 -18.76 -2.34 -6.61
C HIS A 86 -19.97 -1.53 -7.07
N LEU A 87 -20.88 -1.21 -6.15
CA LEU A 87 -22.14 -0.56 -6.50
C LEU A 87 -22.01 0.93 -6.85
N LEU A 88 -20.90 1.60 -6.52
CA LEU A 88 -20.70 2.98 -6.97
C LEU A 88 -20.49 3.07 -8.49
N PHE A 89 -20.06 1.99 -9.14
CA PHE A 89 -19.95 1.92 -10.59
C PHE A 89 -21.30 1.74 -11.30
N MET A 90 -22.37 1.43 -10.56
CA MET A 90 -23.65 0.95 -11.09
C MET A 90 -24.71 2.05 -11.25
N GLY A 91 -24.29 3.19 -11.78
CA GLY A 91 -25.16 4.31 -12.10
C GLY A 91 -25.45 5.27 -10.94
N THR A 92 -25.68 6.52 -11.31
CA THR A 92 -25.87 7.66 -10.40
C THR A 92 -27.08 8.49 -10.86
N GLU A 93 -27.59 9.40 -10.03
CA GLU A 93 -28.76 10.21 -10.41
C GLU A 93 -28.57 10.98 -11.73
N LYS A 94 -27.36 11.54 -11.95
CA LYS A 94 -27.02 12.29 -13.18
C LYS A 94 -26.70 11.37 -14.37
N TYR A 95 -26.17 10.17 -14.11
CA TYR A 95 -25.86 9.15 -15.12
C TYR A 95 -26.50 7.80 -14.75
N PRO A 96 -27.81 7.62 -14.97
CA PRO A 96 -28.57 6.52 -14.37
C PRO A 96 -28.39 5.18 -15.08
N ARG A 97 -27.87 5.13 -16.31
CA ARG A 97 -27.63 3.83 -16.97
C ARG A 97 -26.38 3.21 -16.37
N GLU A 98 -26.53 1.98 -15.90
CA GLU A 98 -25.56 1.20 -15.10
C GLU A 98 -24.15 1.22 -15.72
N ASN A 99 -24.03 0.99 -17.04
CA ASN A 99 -22.74 0.87 -17.71
C ASN A 99 -22.22 2.18 -18.34
N THR A 100 -22.86 3.33 -18.11
CA THR A 100 -22.44 4.59 -18.79
C THR A 100 -20.96 4.88 -18.57
N TYR A 101 -20.50 4.79 -17.33
CA TYR A 101 -19.13 5.10 -16.96
C TYR A 101 -18.10 4.15 -17.60
N SER A 102 -18.38 2.84 -17.58
CA SER A 102 -17.47 1.83 -18.14
C SER A 102 -17.46 1.83 -19.68
N GLU A 103 -18.62 2.04 -20.32
CA GLU A 103 -18.74 2.19 -21.78
C GLU A 103 -17.99 3.44 -22.28
N ASP A 104 -18.18 4.58 -21.61
CA ASP A 104 -17.52 5.83 -21.98
C ASP A 104 -16.00 5.73 -21.79
N LEU A 105 -15.52 5.19 -20.67
CA LEU A 105 -14.09 4.97 -20.46
C LEU A 105 -13.50 4.08 -21.56
N SER A 106 -14.12 2.93 -21.84
CA SER A 106 -13.65 1.99 -22.86
C SER A 106 -13.59 2.65 -24.24
N THR A 107 -14.65 3.40 -24.61
CA THR A 107 -14.73 4.13 -25.89
C THR A 107 -13.65 5.20 -26.01
N HIS A 108 -13.29 5.85 -24.90
CA HIS A 108 -12.25 6.87 -24.85
C HIS A 108 -10.84 6.32 -24.57
N GLY A 109 -10.65 5.00 -24.72
CA GLY A 109 -9.37 4.31 -24.55
C GLY A 109 -8.85 4.29 -23.12
N GLY A 110 -9.75 4.49 -22.15
CA GLY A 110 -9.49 4.48 -20.73
C GLY A 110 -9.88 3.19 -20.03
N HIS A 111 -9.64 3.16 -18.72
CA HIS A 111 -10.06 2.10 -17.82
C HIS A 111 -10.26 2.67 -16.41
N SER A 112 -10.93 1.92 -15.55
CA SER A 112 -11.07 2.24 -14.13
C SER A 112 -10.90 1.00 -13.28
N ASN A 113 -10.59 1.23 -12.00
CA ASN A 113 -10.63 0.18 -11.00
C ASN A 113 -10.82 0.81 -9.62
N ALA A 114 -11.03 -0.05 -8.62
CA ALA A 114 -11.03 0.34 -7.23
C ALA A 114 -10.45 -0.79 -6.38
N PHE A 115 -10.19 -0.50 -5.11
CA PHE A 115 -9.91 -1.53 -4.12
C PHE A 115 -10.29 -1.06 -2.72
N THR A 116 -10.72 -2.02 -1.89
CA THR A 116 -11.04 -1.81 -0.48
C THR A 116 -9.95 -2.41 0.39
N GLY A 117 -9.17 -1.53 1.02
CA GLY A 117 -8.20 -1.87 2.06
C GLY A 117 -8.84 -2.01 3.45
N PRO A 118 -8.02 -2.23 4.50
CA PRO A 118 -8.53 -2.30 5.87
C PRO A 118 -9.20 -0.99 6.33
N ASP A 119 -8.55 0.15 6.09
CA ASP A 119 -8.97 1.46 6.60
C ASP A 119 -9.27 2.49 5.51
N HIS A 120 -9.29 2.09 4.24
CA HIS A 120 -9.63 2.97 3.12
C HIS A 120 -10.20 2.23 1.92
N THR A 121 -10.94 2.94 1.07
CA THR A 121 -11.40 2.49 -0.24
C THR A 121 -10.98 3.52 -1.29
N ASN A 122 -10.26 3.06 -2.31
CA ASN A 122 -9.65 3.90 -3.34
C ASN A 122 -10.29 3.61 -4.70
N TYR A 123 -10.78 4.64 -5.38
CA TYR A 123 -11.33 4.55 -6.73
C TYR A 123 -10.48 5.37 -7.67
N TYR A 124 -10.19 4.86 -8.86
CA TYR A 124 -9.39 5.57 -9.84
C TYR A 124 -9.74 5.21 -11.28
N PHE A 125 -9.40 6.11 -12.18
CA PHE A 125 -9.49 5.87 -13.62
C PHE A 125 -8.31 6.47 -14.37
N GLU A 126 -8.14 6.03 -15.61
CA GLU A 126 -7.26 6.61 -16.60
C GLU A 126 -8.03 6.75 -17.90
N VAL A 127 -7.87 7.88 -18.60
CA VAL A 127 -8.57 8.15 -19.86
C VAL A 127 -7.68 9.04 -20.75
N ARG A 128 -7.87 9.00 -22.07
CA ARG A 128 -7.19 9.96 -22.95
C ARG A 128 -7.49 11.39 -22.50
N SER A 129 -6.46 12.25 -22.47
CA SER A 129 -6.54 13.52 -21.76
C SER A 129 -7.68 14.44 -22.19
N GLU A 130 -8.06 14.42 -23.46
CA GLU A 130 -9.17 15.23 -24.00
C GLU A 130 -10.55 14.91 -23.41
N PHE A 131 -10.71 13.76 -22.74
CA PHE A 131 -11.96 13.35 -22.10
C PHE A 131 -11.95 13.50 -20.57
N LEU A 132 -10.91 14.11 -19.99
CA LEU A 132 -10.79 14.23 -18.53
C LEU A 132 -12.01 14.92 -17.90
N ASP A 133 -12.47 16.03 -18.48
CA ASP A 133 -13.57 16.83 -17.92
C ASP A 133 -14.86 16.02 -17.72
N VAL A 134 -15.30 15.34 -18.79
CA VAL A 134 -16.54 14.54 -18.78
C VAL A 134 -16.41 13.31 -17.90
N THR A 135 -15.27 12.62 -17.93
CA THR A 135 -15.03 11.44 -17.09
C THR A 135 -14.95 11.84 -15.61
N LEU A 136 -14.33 12.98 -15.29
CA LEU A 136 -14.26 13.49 -13.92
C LEU A 136 -15.65 13.87 -13.38
N ASP A 137 -16.54 14.37 -14.23
CA ASP A 137 -17.93 14.68 -13.87
C ASP A 137 -18.73 13.43 -13.52
N GLN A 138 -18.60 12.38 -14.33
CA GLN A 138 -19.20 11.06 -14.04
C GLN A 138 -18.65 10.46 -12.75
N PHE A 139 -17.31 10.50 -12.59
CA PHE A 139 -16.62 9.98 -11.42
C PHE A 139 -17.04 10.68 -10.12
N ALA A 140 -17.22 12.01 -10.14
CA ALA A 140 -17.69 12.76 -8.97
C ALA A 140 -19.05 12.28 -8.46
N GLN A 141 -19.94 11.83 -9.36
CA GLN A 141 -21.30 11.41 -8.99
C GLN A 141 -21.33 10.16 -8.09
N PHE A 142 -20.27 9.34 -8.12
CA PHE A 142 -20.14 8.16 -7.24
C PHE A 142 -20.26 8.56 -5.76
N PHE A 143 -19.77 9.75 -5.43
CA PHE A 143 -19.66 10.26 -4.07
C PHE A 143 -20.77 11.27 -3.72
N ILE A 144 -21.60 11.64 -4.71
CA ILE A 144 -22.68 12.63 -4.55
C ILE A 144 -24.03 11.92 -4.41
N ALA A 145 -24.40 11.13 -5.42
CA ALA A 145 -25.74 10.54 -5.53
C ALA A 145 -25.73 9.20 -6.29
N PRO A 146 -25.09 8.14 -5.75
CA PRO A 146 -25.19 6.79 -6.28
C PRO A 146 -26.60 6.22 -6.10
N LEU A 147 -27.10 5.49 -7.11
CA LEU A 147 -28.49 4.98 -7.11
C LEU A 147 -28.68 3.74 -6.22
N PHE A 148 -27.63 2.91 -6.13
CA PHE A 148 -27.71 1.56 -5.56
C PHE A 148 -28.94 0.80 -6.10
N ASN A 149 -29.14 0.77 -7.42
CA ASN A 149 -30.36 0.25 -8.04
C ASN A 149 -30.62 -1.22 -7.59
N PRO A 150 -31.83 -1.57 -7.10
CA PRO A 150 -32.14 -2.93 -6.65
C PRO A 150 -31.76 -4.04 -7.63
N SER A 151 -31.96 -3.83 -8.95
CA SER A 151 -31.58 -4.83 -9.97
C SER A 151 -30.07 -5.03 -10.10
N CYS A 152 -29.27 -3.98 -9.86
CA CYS A 152 -27.81 -4.07 -9.84
C CYS A 152 -27.34 -4.81 -8.61
N THR A 153 -27.90 -4.50 -7.44
CA THR A 153 -27.46 -5.04 -6.15
C THR A 153 -27.42 -6.56 -6.18
N GLU A 154 -28.43 -7.23 -6.71
CA GLU A 154 -28.45 -8.70 -6.79
C GLU A 154 -27.38 -9.24 -7.76
N ARG A 155 -27.15 -8.58 -8.90
CA ARG A 155 -26.15 -9.02 -9.88
C ARG A 155 -24.72 -8.80 -9.37
N GLU A 156 -24.43 -7.64 -8.81
CA GLU A 156 -23.09 -7.31 -8.29
C GLU A 156 -22.75 -8.17 -7.07
N LEU A 157 -23.74 -8.59 -6.29
CA LEU A 157 -23.53 -9.54 -5.22
C LEU A 157 -23.03 -10.91 -5.73
N LEU A 158 -23.50 -11.36 -6.90
CA LEU A 158 -22.97 -12.55 -7.57
C LEU A 158 -21.56 -12.31 -8.12
N ALA A 159 -21.23 -11.08 -8.53
CA ALA A 159 -19.88 -10.71 -8.96
C ALA A 159 -18.88 -10.77 -7.80
N VAL A 160 -19.24 -10.21 -6.63
CA VAL A 160 -18.44 -10.31 -5.38
C VAL A 160 -18.22 -11.77 -4.99
N ASP A 161 -19.26 -12.61 -5.08
CA ASP A 161 -19.12 -14.05 -4.80
C ASP A 161 -18.18 -14.74 -5.81
N SER A 162 -18.31 -14.42 -7.10
CA SER A 162 -17.41 -14.92 -8.14
C SER A 162 -15.95 -14.51 -7.91
N GLU A 163 -15.71 -13.27 -7.47
CA GLU A 163 -14.39 -12.78 -7.10
C GLU A 163 -13.83 -13.58 -5.91
N ASN A 164 -14.62 -13.79 -4.87
CA ASN A 164 -14.22 -14.62 -3.74
C ASN A 164 -13.87 -16.06 -4.21
N ASN A 165 -14.70 -16.65 -5.07
CA ASN A 165 -14.48 -17.98 -5.63
C ASN A 165 -13.19 -18.08 -6.44
N LYS A 166 -12.86 -17.05 -7.25
CA LYS A 166 -11.59 -16.96 -7.97
C LYS A 166 -10.40 -16.93 -7.00
N ASN A 167 -10.56 -16.27 -5.87
CA ASN A 167 -9.50 -16.10 -4.87
C ASN A 167 -9.22 -17.37 -4.05
N LEU A 168 -10.10 -18.39 -4.08
CA LEU A 168 -9.94 -19.66 -3.36
C LEU A 168 -8.62 -20.39 -3.67
N GLN A 169 -8.14 -20.29 -4.91
CA GLN A 169 -6.90 -20.93 -5.38
C GLN A 169 -5.67 -20.01 -5.33
N SER A 170 -5.80 -18.80 -4.80
CA SER A 170 -4.70 -17.85 -4.67
C SER A 170 -4.06 -17.97 -3.28
N ASP A 171 -2.81 -18.43 -3.24
CA ASP A 171 -2.05 -18.47 -1.99
C ASP A 171 -1.94 -17.11 -1.31
N ILE A 172 -1.88 -16.01 -2.06
CA ILE A 172 -1.84 -14.66 -1.49
C ILE A 172 -3.11 -14.39 -0.67
N TRP A 173 -4.29 -14.66 -1.23
CA TRP A 173 -5.57 -14.43 -0.54
C TRP A 173 -5.77 -15.40 0.63
N ARG A 174 -5.37 -16.67 0.45
CA ARG A 174 -5.38 -17.67 1.53
C ARG A 174 -4.51 -17.23 2.69
N MET A 175 -3.29 -16.74 2.43
CA MET A 175 -2.40 -16.26 3.49
C MET A 175 -2.90 -14.98 4.16
N ILE A 176 -3.54 -14.07 3.42
CA ILE A 176 -4.19 -12.89 4.01
C ILE A 176 -5.31 -13.33 4.96
N GLN A 177 -6.16 -14.28 4.57
CA GLN A 177 -7.23 -14.76 5.44
C GLN A 177 -6.70 -15.58 6.63
N MET A 178 -5.64 -16.37 6.42
CA MET A 178 -4.93 -17.04 7.53
C MET A 178 -4.36 -16.03 8.51
N GLU A 179 -3.72 -14.94 8.04
CA GLU A 179 -3.26 -13.87 8.92
C GLU A 179 -4.41 -13.35 9.80
N LYS A 180 -5.59 -13.11 9.22
CA LYS A 180 -6.76 -12.62 9.95
C LYS A 180 -7.28 -13.61 10.99
N LEU A 181 -7.26 -14.91 10.68
CA LEU A 181 -7.65 -15.98 11.60
C LEU A 181 -6.73 -16.08 12.82
N LEU A 182 -5.45 -15.72 12.66
CA LEU A 182 -4.44 -15.78 13.72
C LEU A 182 -4.45 -14.55 14.65
N MET A 183 -5.35 -13.60 14.40
CA MET A 183 -5.49 -12.37 15.16
C MET A 183 -6.62 -12.50 16.18
N ASN A 184 -6.66 -11.58 17.15
CA ASN A 184 -7.72 -11.51 18.12
C ASN A 184 -9.09 -11.47 17.41
N PRO A 185 -9.97 -12.47 17.62
CA PRO A 185 -11.23 -12.58 16.89
C PRO A 185 -12.18 -11.42 17.16
N LYS A 186 -12.03 -10.71 18.29
CA LYS A 186 -12.82 -9.50 18.62
C LYS A 186 -12.31 -8.23 17.95
N HIS A 187 -11.08 -8.24 17.45
CA HIS A 187 -10.51 -7.07 16.77
C HIS A 187 -11.05 -7.00 15.34
N PRO A 188 -11.48 -5.83 14.81
CA PRO A 188 -12.05 -5.71 13.46
C PRO A 188 -11.17 -6.26 12.33
N PHE A 189 -9.86 -6.34 12.55
CA PHE A 189 -8.91 -6.89 11.59
C PHE A 189 -9.12 -8.37 11.27
N SER A 190 -9.76 -9.14 12.17
CA SER A 190 -10.09 -10.56 11.97
C SER A 190 -11.21 -10.79 10.95
N LYS A 191 -11.99 -9.75 10.61
CA LYS A 191 -13.15 -9.84 9.71
C LYS A 191 -12.77 -10.32 8.31
N PHE A 192 -13.72 -10.98 7.65
CA PHE A 192 -13.62 -11.38 6.25
C PHE A 192 -13.94 -10.20 5.32
N ASN A 193 -12.92 -9.69 4.64
CA ASN A 193 -13.03 -8.41 3.93
C ASN A 193 -13.71 -8.52 2.56
N THR A 194 -13.64 -9.67 1.90
CA THR A 194 -14.12 -9.82 0.52
C THR A 194 -15.65 -9.81 0.46
N GLY A 195 -16.30 -10.47 1.43
CA GLY A 195 -17.72 -10.78 1.35
C GLY A 195 -18.01 -11.92 0.37
N ASN A 196 -19.19 -12.52 0.53
CA ASN A 196 -19.73 -13.55 -0.36
C ASN A 196 -21.26 -13.65 -0.17
N LEU A 197 -21.91 -14.61 -0.84
CA LEU A 197 -23.35 -14.82 -0.67
C LEU A 197 -23.75 -15.14 0.77
N GLU A 198 -22.91 -15.83 1.55
CA GLU A 198 -23.21 -16.12 2.95
C GLU A 198 -23.31 -14.82 3.76
N THR A 199 -22.31 -13.93 3.66
CA THR A 199 -22.23 -12.72 4.51
C THR A 199 -23.09 -11.57 4.04
N LEU A 200 -23.37 -11.47 2.74
CA LEU A 200 -24.05 -10.33 2.13
C LEU A 200 -25.45 -10.65 1.59
N ARG A 201 -25.86 -11.93 1.54
CA ARG A 201 -27.22 -12.35 1.16
C ARG A 201 -27.90 -13.18 2.24
N ASP A 202 -27.36 -14.36 2.51
CA ASP A 202 -28.07 -15.40 3.24
C ASP A 202 -28.19 -15.06 4.74
N ASN A 203 -27.12 -14.57 5.36
CA ASN A 203 -27.14 -14.11 6.75
C ASN A 203 -28.01 -12.86 6.96
N PRO A 204 -27.91 -11.81 6.12
CA PRO A 204 -28.83 -10.67 6.18
C PRO A 204 -30.30 -11.06 6.08
N ILE A 205 -30.67 -11.91 5.12
CA ILE A 205 -32.06 -12.38 4.93
C ILE A 205 -32.57 -13.10 6.19
N LYS A 206 -31.76 -13.98 6.79
CA LYS A 206 -32.11 -14.68 8.04
C LYS A 206 -32.32 -13.72 9.21
N GLN A 207 -31.66 -12.57 9.20
CA GLN A 207 -31.79 -11.52 10.21
C GLN A 207 -32.89 -10.50 9.88
N GLY A 208 -33.61 -10.65 8.76
CA GLY A 208 -34.63 -9.70 8.31
C GLY A 208 -34.06 -8.37 7.81
N LEU A 209 -32.79 -8.35 7.40
CA LEU A 209 -32.11 -7.17 6.91
C LEU A 209 -32.21 -7.07 5.39
N ASN A 210 -32.45 -5.86 4.89
CA ASN A 210 -32.33 -5.55 3.47
C ASN A 210 -30.92 -5.01 3.19
N ILE A 211 -30.12 -5.77 2.42
CA ILE A 211 -28.72 -5.41 2.16
C ILE A 211 -28.54 -4.05 1.49
N ARG A 212 -29.49 -3.65 0.62
CA ARG A 212 -29.45 -2.35 -0.05
C ARG A 212 -29.62 -1.21 0.95
N ASP A 213 -30.52 -1.36 1.92
CA ASP A 213 -30.73 -0.35 2.95
C ASP A 213 -29.47 -0.22 3.83
N GLU A 214 -28.79 -1.34 4.11
CA GLU A 214 -27.52 -1.33 4.85
C GLU A 214 -26.38 -0.67 4.06
N LEU A 215 -26.33 -0.85 2.73
CA LEU A 215 -25.40 -0.12 1.86
C LEU A 215 -25.66 1.39 1.86
N LEU A 216 -26.93 1.80 1.76
CA LEU A 216 -27.33 3.20 1.85
C LEU A 216 -26.95 3.81 3.22
N LYS A 217 -27.16 3.07 4.31
CA LYS A 217 -26.72 3.47 5.65
C LYS A 217 -25.20 3.55 5.75
N PHE A 218 -24.46 2.60 5.17
CA PHE A 218 -23.00 2.61 5.16
C PHE A 218 -22.45 3.82 4.40
N HIS A 219 -22.96 4.07 3.19
CA HIS A 219 -22.61 5.22 2.38
C HIS A 219 -23.00 6.52 3.11
N ASP A 220 -24.23 6.65 3.60
CA ASP A 220 -24.68 7.84 4.35
C ASP A 220 -23.88 8.04 5.63
N LYS A 221 -23.41 6.99 6.31
CA LYS A 221 -22.56 7.13 7.51
C LYS A 221 -21.15 7.58 7.17
N TYR A 222 -20.51 6.95 6.19
CA TYR A 222 -19.05 7.02 6.03
C TYR A 222 -18.56 7.86 4.84
N TYR A 223 -19.31 7.94 3.74
CA TYR A 223 -18.85 8.66 2.54
C TYR A 223 -19.04 10.17 2.74
N SER A 224 -18.10 10.78 3.45
CA SER A 224 -18.12 12.18 3.86
C SER A 224 -16.92 12.92 3.28
N ALA A 225 -17.16 14.11 2.72
CA ALA A 225 -16.12 14.93 2.08
C ALA A 225 -14.89 15.20 2.98
N ASN A 226 -15.07 15.38 4.30
CA ASN A 226 -13.97 15.69 5.22
C ASN A 226 -12.94 14.55 5.42
N ILE A 227 -13.29 13.32 5.02
CA ILE A 227 -12.39 12.15 5.08
C ILE A 227 -12.03 11.63 3.68
N MET A 228 -12.28 12.44 2.64
CA MET A 228 -11.95 12.12 1.25
C MET A 228 -10.74 12.90 0.79
N LYS A 229 -9.88 12.24 0.00
CA LYS A 229 -8.71 12.82 -0.65
C LYS A 229 -8.74 12.53 -2.13
N LEU A 230 -8.64 13.57 -2.96
CA LEU A 230 -8.71 13.48 -4.41
C LEU A 230 -7.34 13.81 -5.02
N ALA A 231 -6.88 13.04 -6.00
CA ALA A 231 -5.78 13.42 -6.87
C ALA A 231 -6.29 13.52 -8.32
N VAL A 232 -5.94 14.60 -9.03
CA VAL A 232 -6.33 14.80 -10.44
C VAL A 232 -5.09 15.17 -11.26
N LEU A 233 -4.80 14.37 -12.28
CA LEU A 233 -3.71 14.54 -13.22
C LEU A 233 -4.26 14.81 -14.62
N GLY A 234 -3.84 15.93 -15.23
CA GLY A 234 -4.25 16.28 -16.58
C GLY A 234 -3.27 17.18 -17.33
N LYS A 235 -3.58 17.44 -18.61
CA LYS A 235 -2.84 18.41 -19.45
C LYS A 235 -3.18 19.85 -19.09
N GLU A 236 -4.34 20.06 -18.48
CA GLU A 236 -4.93 21.34 -18.19
C GLU A 236 -4.12 22.10 -17.14
N SER A 237 -4.22 23.42 -17.16
CA SER A 237 -3.54 24.25 -16.17
C SER A 237 -4.06 23.94 -14.76
N LEU A 238 -3.24 24.22 -13.75
CA LEU A 238 -3.66 24.05 -12.36
C LEU A 238 -4.91 24.89 -12.02
N ASP A 239 -5.12 26.03 -12.69
CA ASP A 239 -6.33 26.85 -12.53
C ASP A 239 -7.57 26.15 -13.09
N GLN A 240 -7.48 25.57 -14.28
CA GLN A 240 -8.58 24.83 -14.90
C GLN A 240 -8.92 23.58 -14.09
N LEU A 241 -7.91 22.82 -13.64
CA LEU A 241 -8.11 21.68 -12.75
C LEU A 241 -8.74 22.10 -11.41
N SER A 242 -8.35 23.26 -10.86
CA SER A 242 -8.97 23.79 -9.63
C SER A 242 -10.46 24.08 -9.86
N GLN A 243 -10.80 24.73 -10.97
CA GLN A 243 -12.18 25.03 -11.34
C GLN A 243 -13.02 23.76 -11.48
N TRP A 244 -12.54 22.76 -12.22
CA TRP A 244 -13.25 21.50 -12.41
C TRP A 244 -13.46 20.75 -11.10
N VAL A 245 -12.46 20.71 -10.23
CA VAL A 245 -12.60 20.06 -8.91
C VAL A 245 -13.62 20.80 -8.04
N VAL A 246 -13.57 22.12 -7.99
CA VAL A 246 -14.55 22.93 -7.25
C VAL A 246 -15.96 22.68 -7.79
N GLU A 247 -16.15 22.76 -9.12
CA GLU A 247 -17.45 22.60 -9.76
C GLU A 247 -18.05 21.21 -9.48
N LYS A 248 -17.25 20.16 -9.63
CA LYS A 248 -17.74 18.77 -9.63
C LYS A 248 -17.80 18.14 -8.24
N PHE A 249 -16.91 18.51 -7.31
CA PHE A 249 -16.80 17.86 -6.00
C PHE A 249 -17.32 18.68 -4.82
N SER A 250 -17.68 19.96 -5.00
CA SER A 250 -18.26 20.75 -3.89
C SER A 250 -19.62 20.22 -3.42
N ALA A 251 -20.32 19.46 -4.26
CA ALA A 251 -21.60 18.85 -3.92
C ALA A 251 -21.47 17.59 -3.02
N VAL A 252 -20.27 17.03 -2.85
CA VAL A 252 -20.04 15.92 -1.93
C VAL A 252 -20.36 16.39 -0.51
N LYS A 253 -21.27 15.69 0.16
CA LYS A 253 -21.76 16.09 1.49
C LYS A 253 -20.64 15.94 2.53
N ASN A 254 -20.35 17.02 3.25
CA ASN A 254 -19.57 16.94 4.49
C ASN A 254 -20.51 16.59 5.66
N LYS A 255 -20.29 15.41 6.24
CA LYS A 255 -21.05 14.86 7.36
C LYS A 255 -20.33 15.08 8.70
N ASN A 256 -19.16 15.71 8.68
CA ASN A 256 -18.33 16.05 9.84
C ASN A 256 -18.03 14.83 10.73
N ILE A 257 -17.74 13.69 10.12
CA ILE A 257 -17.41 12.47 10.86
C ILE A 257 -15.94 12.47 11.28
N SER A 258 -15.64 11.80 12.38
CA SER A 258 -14.25 11.49 12.74
C SER A 258 -13.75 10.30 11.93
N VAL A 259 -12.49 10.34 11.51
CA VAL A 259 -11.84 9.21 10.86
C VAL A 259 -11.84 8.02 11.82
N PRO A 260 -12.31 6.82 11.42
CA PRO A 260 -12.26 5.63 12.27
C PRO A 260 -10.82 5.24 12.64
N THR A 261 -10.60 4.94 13.92
CA THR A 261 -9.31 4.48 14.45
C THR A 261 -9.46 3.12 15.15
N PHE A 262 -8.36 2.34 15.18
CA PHE A 262 -8.31 1.00 15.74
C PHE A 262 -7.08 0.89 16.65
N GLU A 263 -7.19 1.42 17.88
CA GLU A 263 -6.04 1.68 18.77
C GLU A 263 -5.37 0.41 19.32
N ASP A 264 -6.10 -0.70 19.40
CA ASP A 264 -5.57 -1.96 19.92
C ASP A 264 -4.81 -2.75 18.85
N ASN A 265 -3.67 -3.33 19.21
CA ASN A 265 -3.00 -4.27 18.31
C ASN A 265 -3.81 -5.58 18.23
N PRO A 266 -4.08 -6.12 17.02
CA PRO A 266 -4.80 -7.38 16.87
C PRO A 266 -4.04 -8.60 17.40
N LEU A 267 -2.73 -8.51 17.64
CA LEU A 267 -1.94 -9.55 18.31
C LEU A 267 -1.86 -9.27 19.81
N THR A 268 -2.74 -9.91 20.60
CA THR A 268 -2.69 -9.85 22.06
C THR A 268 -1.92 -11.02 22.65
N GLU A 269 -1.65 -11.01 23.96
CA GLU A 269 -0.96 -12.10 24.65
C GLU A 269 -1.61 -13.48 24.44
N ASN A 270 -2.92 -13.52 24.17
CA ASN A 270 -3.62 -14.77 23.90
C ASN A 270 -3.23 -15.39 22.56
N GLU A 271 -2.90 -14.59 21.55
CA GLU A 271 -2.60 -15.05 20.19
C GLU A 271 -1.11 -15.36 19.98
N LEU A 272 -0.23 -14.77 20.80
CA LEU A 272 1.23 -14.92 20.69
C LEU A 272 1.72 -16.32 21.08
N LEU A 273 2.97 -16.61 20.70
CA LEU A 273 3.69 -17.86 21.02
C LEU A 273 3.01 -19.12 20.49
N ARG A 274 2.47 -18.99 19.28
CA ARG A 274 1.87 -20.08 18.51
C ARG A 274 2.65 -20.32 17.23
N GLN A 275 2.68 -21.58 16.81
CA GLN A 275 3.12 -22.00 15.48
C GLN A 275 1.95 -22.55 14.69
N VAL A 276 1.94 -22.26 13.40
CA VAL A 276 0.86 -22.61 12.49
C VAL A 276 1.46 -23.25 11.26
N PHE A 277 1.07 -24.47 10.98
CA PHE A 277 1.45 -25.22 9.79
C PHE A 277 0.33 -25.07 8.77
N ILE A 278 0.64 -24.53 7.60
CA ILE A 278 -0.35 -24.15 6.59
C ILE A 278 -0.04 -24.87 5.29
N LYS A 279 -1.06 -25.47 4.66
CA LYS A 279 -0.93 -26.06 3.33
C LYS A 279 -1.30 -25.05 2.23
N PRO A 280 -0.33 -24.60 1.42
CA PRO A 280 -0.60 -23.72 0.28
C PRO A 280 -1.34 -24.46 -0.85
N VAL A 281 -1.49 -23.82 -1.99
CA VAL A 281 -1.91 -24.41 -3.28
C VAL A 281 -0.67 -24.72 -4.13
N LYS A 282 0.30 -23.80 -4.17
CA LYS A 282 1.59 -24.00 -4.86
C LYS A 282 2.56 -24.79 -4.00
N ASP A 283 3.54 -25.42 -4.66
CA ASP A 283 4.66 -26.07 -4.00
C ASP A 283 5.72 -25.04 -3.61
N VAL A 284 5.67 -24.58 -2.36
CA VAL A 284 6.53 -23.54 -1.79
C VAL A 284 6.84 -23.87 -0.33
N HIS A 285 7.98 -23.41 0.17
CA HIS A 285 8.36 -23.53 1.57
C HIS A 285 8.65 -22.14 2.14
N ASN A 286 7.76 -21.62 2.98
CA ASN A 286 7.92 -20.29 3.56
C ASN A 286 7.82 -20.32 5.07
N LEU A 287 8.58 -19.42 5.70
CA LEU A 287 8.46 -19.11 7.12
C LEU A 287 8.13 -17.64 7.29
N ASN A 288 7.06 -17.37 8.04
CA ASN A 288 6.60 -16.03 8.37
C ASN A 288 6.62 -15.82 9.88
N LEU A 289 7.30 -14.78 10.33
CA LEU A 289 7.18 -14.25 11.67
C LEU A 289 6.35 -12.97 11.61
N THR A 290 5.30 -12.90 12.44
CA THR A 290 4.51 -11.69 12.60
C THR A 290 4.58 -11.24 14.06
N LEU A 291 5.02 -10.00 14.27
CA LEU A 291 5.19 -9.40 15.58
C LEU A 291 4.28 -8.17 15.72
N PRO A 292 3.69 -7.92 16.90
CA PRO A 292 3.03 -6.65 17.18
C PRO A 292 4.04 -5.51 17.07
N PHE A 293 3.63 -4.41 16.47
CA PHE A 293 4.50 -3.24 16.25
C PHE A 293 3.69 -1.96 16.48
N PRO A 294 4.29 -0.86 16.96
CA PRO A 294 3.56 0.39 17.17
C PRO A 294 3.11 1.01 15.84
N ASP A 295 2.05 1.81 15.90
CA ASP A 295 1.70 2.72 14.81
C ASP A 295 2.78 3.80 14.69
N GLN A 296 3.48 3.81 13.55
CA GLN A 296 4.59 4.73 13.28
C GLN A 296 4.24 5.78 12.23
N ARG A 297 2.97 5.94 11.85
CA ARG A 297 2.58 6.90 10.81
C ARG A 297 2.96 8.35 11.14
N MET A 298 3.02 8.69 12.44
CA MET A 298 3.48 10.01 12.92
C MET A 298 5.01 10.16 12.89
N LEU A 299 5.77 9.07 12.78
CA LEU A 299 7.24 9.07 12.83
C LEU A 299 7.88 9.20 11.44
N PHE A 300 7.21 9.87 10.50
CA PHE A 300 7.61 9.94 9.08
C PHE A 300 8.95 10.66 8.83
N ARG A 301 9.45 11.44 9.80
CA ARG A 301 10.78 12.09 9.71
C ARG A 301 11.94 11.12 9.99
N THR A 302 11.73 10.17 10.90
CA THR A 302 12.76 9.22 11.35
C THR A 302 12.62 7.86 10.67
N GLN A 303 11.38 7.43 10.39
CA GLN A 303 11.03 6.14 9.79
C GLN A 303 11.77 4.93 10.40
N PRO A 304 11.70 4.72 11.73
CA PRO A 304 12.50 3.67 12.38
C PRO A 304 12.17 2.27 11.87
N GLY A 305 10.91 1.98 11.51
CA GLY A 305 10.55 0.74 10.82
C GLY A 305 11.33 0.49 9.52
N LYS A 306 11.54 1.53 8.70
CA LYS A 306 12.32 1.45 7.45
C LYS A 306 13.80 1.18 7.73
N TYR A 307 14.37 1.83 8.74
CA TYR A 307 15.74 1.57 9.22
C TYR A 307 15.90 0.10 9.65
N LEU A 308 14.97 -0.43 10.46
CA LEU A 308 15.02 -1.82 10.91
C LEU A 308 14.86 -2.80 9.74
N SER A 309 13.97 -2.51 8.80
CA SER A 309 13.77 -3.31 7.58
C SER A 309 15.00 -3.35 6.69
N HIS A 310 15.76 -2.25 6.57
CA HIS A 310 17.04 -2.22 5.86
C HIS A 310 18.03 -3.22 6.44
N LEU A 311 18.16 -3.27 7.78
CA LEU A 311 19.12 -4.15 8.45
C LEU A 311 18.68 -5.61 8.50
N ILE A 312 17.42 -5.88 8.86
CA ILE A 312 16.91 -7.26 8.98
C ILE A 312 16.72 -7.89 7.60
N GLY A 313 16.29 -7.09 6.61
CA GLY A 313 16.15 -7.50 5.21
C GLY A 313 17.45 -7.47 4.40
N HIS A 314 18.59 -7.13 5.00
CA HIS A 314 19.86 -7.04 4.28
C HIS A 314 20.29 -8.41 3.73
N GLU A 315 20.85 -8.45 2.51
CA GLU A 315 21.19 -9.71 1.83
C GLU A 315 22.70 -9.99 1.70
N GLY A 316 23.55 -8.99 1.97
CA GLY A 316 25.01 -9.12 1.89
C GLY A 316 25.67 -9.76 3.11
N VAL A 317 27.01 -9.72 3.14
CA VAL A 317 27.85 -10.37 4.17
C VAL A 317 27.48 -9.90 5.58
N GLY A 318 27.45 -10.83 6.55
CA GLY A 318 27.10 -10.56 7.95
C GLY A 318 25.60 -10.59 8.24
N SER A 319 24.76 -10.50 7.20
CA SER A 319 23.30 -10.57 7.36
C SER A 319 22.81 -11.94 7.79
N ILE A 320 21.59 -11.97 8.32
CA ILE A 320 20.88 -13.21 8.58
C ILE A 320 20.69 -14.06 7.32
N LEU A 321 20.30 -13.46 6.18
CA LEU A 321 20.13 -14.22 4.95
C LEU A 321 21.43 -14.88 4.50
N SER A 322 22.56 -14.18 4.64
CA SER A 322 23.88 -14.74 4.34
C SER A 322 24.20 -15.97 5.21
N LEU A 323 23.88 -15.94 6.51
CA LEU A 323 24.07 -17.09 7.40
C LEU A 323 23.16 -18.26 7.00
N LEU A 324 21.89 -18.00 6.72
CA LEU A 324 20.92 -19.03 6.33
C LEU A 324 21.29 -19.64 4.97
N LYS A 325 21.75 -18.85 4.00
CA LYS A 325 22.29 -19.33 2.70
C LYS A 325 23.53 -20.19 2.90
N LYS A 326 24.47 -19.79 3.77
CA LYS A 326 25.68 -20.58 4.10
C LYS A 326 25.34 -21.95 4.68
N LYS A 327 24.24 -22.06 5.43
CA LYS A 327 23.71 -23.33 5.96
C LYS A 327 22.85 -24.11 4.95
N GLY A 328 22.55 -23.53 3.79
CA GLY A 328 21.66 -24.12 2.79
C GLY A 328 20.18 -24.05 3.18
N TRP A 329 19.79 -23.22 4.14
CA TRP A 329 18.45 -23.21 4.74
C TRP A 329 17.47 -22.23 4.08
N ALA A 330 17.95 -21.17 3.42
CA ALA A 330 17.08 -20.17 2.80
C ALA A 330 17.63 -19.64 1.47
N ASN A 331 16.73 -19.20 0.59
CA ASN A 331 17.05 -18.58 -0.70
C ASN A 331 16.81 -17.06 -0.69
N GLY A 332 15.85 -16.59 0.10
CA GLY A 332 15.47 -15.19 0.19
C GLY A 332 14.90 -14.83 1.56
N LEU A 333 14.97 -13.55 1.90
CA LEU A 333 14.40 -13.00 3.13
C LEU A 333 13.89 -11.59 2.86
N GLY A 334 12.74 -11.24 3.40
CA GLY A 334 12.20 -9.89 3.39
C GLY A 334 11.72 -9.49 4.78
N ALA A 335 11.88 -8.22 5.14
CA ALA A 335 11.40 -7.67 6.41
C ALA A 335 10.73 -6.31 6.19
N GLY A 336 9.64 -6.05 6.89
CA GLY A 336 8.81 -4.87 6.62
C GLY A 336 7.77 -4.59 7.69
N THR A 337 7.33 -3.34 7.76
CA THR A 337 6.19 -2.93 8.59
C THR A 337 4.90 -2.88 7.78
N LYS A 338 3.81 -3.38 8.34
CA LYS A 338 2.44 -3.13 7.88
C LYS A 338 1.78 -2.15 8.85
N GLN A 339 1.46 -0.95 8.37
CA GLN A 339 0.88 0.13 9.17
C GLN A 339 -0.60 0.28 8.83
N VAL A 340 -1.47 0.20 9.83
CA VAL A 340 -2.92 0.40 9.74
C VAL A 340 -3.30 1.51 10.73
N SER A 341 -4.45 2.15 10.56
CA SER A 341 -4.88 3.20 11.47
C SER A 341 -5.01 2.74 12.93
N GLY A 342 -4.00 3.05 13.75
CA GLY A 342 -3.96 2.78 15.20
C GLY A 342 -3.00 1.66 15.63
N PHE A 343 -2.52 0.81 14.71
CA PHE A 343 -1.55 -0.24 15.05
C PHE A 343 -0.61 -0.59 13.89
N GLY A 344 0.50 -1.26 14.21
CA GLY A 344 1.44 -1.82 13.25
C GLY A 344 1.65 -3.32 13.44
N LEU A 345 2.18 -3.96 12.40
CA LEU A 345 2.76 -5.30 12.47
C LEU A 345 4.15 -5.26 11.85
N TYR A 346 5.11 -5.96 12.44
CA TYR A 346 6.41 -6.21 11.84
C TYR A 346 6.43 -7.62 11.28
N LYS A 347 6.83 -7.77 10.02
CA LYS A 347 6.83 -9.05 9.32
C LYS A 347 8.22 -9.41 8.85
N ILE A 348 8.59 -10.67 9.05
CA ILE A 348 9.78 -11.28 8.48
C ILE A 348 9.33 -12.51 7.70
N TYR A 349 9.64 -12.52 6.40
CA TYR A 349 9.36 -13.61 5.47
C TYR A 349 10.68 -14.25 5.06
N ILE A 350 10.73 -15.58 5.03
CA ILE A 350 11.91 -16.35 4.59
C ILE A 350 11.46 -17.43 3.61
N ASP A 351 12.06 -17.44 2.42
CA ASP A 351 11.94 -18.51 1.43
C ASP A 351 12.92 -19.63 1.80
N LEU A 352 12.38 -20.76 2.26
CA LEU A 352 13.13 -21.88 2.82
C LEU A 352 13.48 -22.91 1.75
N THR A 353 14.61 -23.59 1.94
CA THR A 353 14.87 -24.87 1.26
C THR A 353 14.19 -26.01 2.03
N GLU A 354 14.17 -27.22 1.47
CA GLU A 354 13.73 -28.42 2.19
C GLU A 354 14.50 -28.63 3.50
N THR A 355 15.82 -28.39 3.48
CA THR A 355 16.64 -28.49 4.70
C THR A 355 16.34 -27.37 5.69
N GLY A 356 16.03 -26.16 5.21
CA GLY A 356 15.58 -25.06 6.06
C GLY A 356 14.23 -25.34 6.72
N LEU A 357 13.31 -25.95 5.98
CA LEU A 357 12.02 -26.41 6.50
C LEU A 357 12.21 -27.45 7.61
N ALA A 358 13.15 -28.39 7.44
CA ALA A 358 13.46 -29.38 8.48
C ALA A 358 14.13 -28.79 9.74
N ASN A 359 14.76 -27.61 9.63
CA ASN A 359 15.48 -26.93 10.71
C ASN A 359 14.86 -25.57 11.07
N PHE A 360 13.55 -25.41 10.85
CA PHE A 360 12.91 -24.09 10.92
C PHE A 360 13.02 -23.43 12.31
N GLU A 361 13.03 -24.20 13.39
CA GLU A 361 13.19 -23.66 14.74
C GLU A 361 14.55 -22.94 14.89
N ASP A 362 15.62 -23.55 14.38
CA ASP A 362 16.96 -22.96 14.41
C ASP A 362 17.03 -21.73 13.49
N VAL A 363 16.27 -21.71 12.39
CA VAL A 363 16.09 -20.51 11.56
C VAL A 363 15.47 -19.37 12.38
N VAL A 364 14.41 -19.64 13.16
CA VAL A 364 13.79 -18.64 14.05
C VAL A 364 14.78 -18.15 15.12
N VAL A 365 15.57 -19.06 15.71
CA VAL A 365 16.61 -18.68 16.67
C VAL A 365 17.64 -17.75 16.02
N HIS A 366 18.09 -18.04 14.79
CA HIS A 366 19.02 -17.15 14.08
C HIS A 366 18.41 -15.76 13.78
N VAL A 367 17.10 -15.67 13.52
CA VAL A 367 16.38 -14.38 13.41
C VAL A 367 16.52 -13.57 14.68
N PHE A 368 16.20 -14.18 15.82
CA PHE A 368 16.30 -13.46 17.08
C PHE A 368 17.74 -13.23 17.54
N GLN A 369 18.71 -14.08 17.17
CA GLN A 369 20.13 -13.78 17.37
C GLN A 369 20.57 -12.50 16.65
N TYR A 370 20.10 -12.29 15.41
CA TYR A 370 20.38 -11.07 14.68
C TYR A 370 19.71 -9.85 15.34
N ILE A 371 18.44 -9.99 15.77
CA ILE A 371 17.73 -8.93 16.47
C ILE A 371 18.41 -8.57 17.82
N GLU A 372 18.87 -9.56 18.60
CA GLU A 372 19.63 -9.31 19.83
C GLU A 372 20.99 -8.64 19.57
N MET A 373 21.66 -9.01 18.48
CA MET A 373 22.88 -8.33 18.03
C MET A 373 22.58 -6.85 17.74
N LEU A 374 21.52 -6.56 16.99
CA LEU A 374 21.09 -5.18 16.73
C LEU A 374 20.77 -4.43 18.02
N ARG A 375 20.15 -5.09 19.01
CA ARG A 375 19.80 -4.47 20.30
C ARG A 375 21.05 -4.12 21.11
N ARG A 376 22.04 -5.01 21.12
CA ARG A 376 23.33 -4.78 21.78
C ARG A 376 24.12 -3.66 21.12
N ASP A 377 24.17 -3.64 19.80
CA ASP A 377 24.98 -2.68 19.04
C ASP A 377 24.28 -1.30 18.98
N GLY A 378 22.94 -1.28 19.05
CA GLY A 378 22.12 -0.07 19.04
C GLY A 378 22.01 0.59 17.67
N ALA A 379 21.19 1.65 17.58
CA ALA A 379 21.04 2.46 16.37
C ALA A 379 22.37 3.08 15.90
N GLN A 380 22.72 2.88 14.64
CA GLN A 380 23.94 3.37 14.02
C GLN A 380 23.64 4.56 13.12
N GLU A 381 24.27 5.71 13.36
CA GLU A 381 24.07 6.89 12.52
C GLU A 381 24.54 6.65 11.08
N SER A 382 25.66 5.95 10.88
CA SER A 382 26.18 5.62 9.54
C SER A 382 25.16 4.86 8.68
N VAL A 383 24.46 3.89 9.26
CA VAL A 383 23.39 3.14 8.58
C VAL A 383 22.21 4.05 8.28
N PHE A 384 21.83 4.94 9.22
CA PHE A 384 20.75 5.89 8.97
C PHE A 384 21.08 6.81 7.80
N ARG A 385 22.31 7.35 7.75
CA ARG A 385 22.77 8.22 6.65
C ARG A 385 22.80 7.50 5.31
N GLU A 386 23.18 6.22 5.30
CA GLU A 386 23.09 5.39 4.10
C GLU A 386 21.64 5.25 3.61
N VAL A 387 20.69 4.95 4.51
CA VAL A 387 19.27 4.82 4.16
C VAL A 387 18.68 6.17 3.71
N GLU A 388 19.09 7.27 4.34
CA GLU A 388 18.76 8.65 3.95
C GLU A 388 19.24 8.94 2.53
N GLU A 389 20.52 8.73 2.24
CA GLU A 389 21.13 8.97 0.92
C GLU A 389 20.47 8.11 -0.18
N LEU A 390 20.28 6.81 0.07
CA LEU A 390 19.58 5.93 -0.88
C LEU A 390 18.14 6.39 -1.13
N SER A 391 17.47 6.92 -0.12
CA SER A 391 16.10 7.44 -0.25
C SER A 391 16.06 8.75 -1.03
N GLU A 392 17.02 9.64 -0.81
CA GLU A 392 17.19 10.88 -1.58
C GLU A 392 17.46 10.60 -3.06
N ILE A 393 18.38 9.66 -3.35
CA ILE A 393 18.68 9.23 -4.72
C ILE A 393 17.44 8.64 -5.37
N SER A 394 16.72 7.75 -4.67
CA SER A 394 15.51 7.11 -5.18
C SER A 394 14.41 8.13 -5.49
N PHE A 395 14.17 9.09 -4.59
CA PHE A 395 13.20 10.16 -4.80
C PHE A 395 13.61 11.11 -5.94
N LYS A 396 14.87 11.51 -5.98
CA LYS A 396 15.40 12.41 -7.00
C LYS A 396 15.32 11.80 -8.39
N PHE A 397 15.59 10.51 -8.55
CA PHE A 397 15.58 9.83 -9.85
C PHE A 397 14.36 8.90 -10.03
N GLU A 398 13.27 9.20 -9.32
CA GLU A 398 11.99 8.51 -9.50
C GLU A 398 11.49 8.71 -10.93
N GLU A 399 11.08 7.61 -11.56
CA GLU A 399 10.53 7.63 -12.92
C GLU A 399 9.02 7.82 -12.87
N LYS A 400 8.46 8.51 -13.87
CA LYS A 400 7.01 8.66 -13.98
C LYS A 400 6.36 7.27 -14.13
N SER A 401 5.41 6.97 -13.24
CA SER A 401 4.53 5.81 -13.35
C SER A 401 3.27 6.14 -14.17
N SER A 402 2.39 5.15 -14.40
CA SER A 402 1.12 5.43 -15.07
C SER A 402 0.30 6.48 -14.31
N PRO A 403 -0.41 7.38 -15.00
CA PRO A 403 -1.26 8.40 -14.37
C PRO A 403 -2.22 7.83 -13.30
N SER A 404 -2.90 6.72 -13.59
CA SER A 404 -3.78 5.98 -12.66
C SER A 404 -3.09 5.59 -11.36
N ARG A 405 -1.95 4.91 -11.46
CA ARG A 405 -1.18 4.45 -10.29
C ARG A 405 -0.68 5.63 -9.47
N TYR A 406 -0.24 6.70 -10.14
CA TYR A 406 0.27 7.89 -9.48
C TYR A 406 -0.84 8.63 -8.72
N ALA A 407 -1.99 8.87 -9.36
CA ALA A 407 -3.14 9.50 -8.72
C ALA A 407 -3.66 8.67 -7.53
N SER A 408 -3.84 7.35 -7.71
CA SER A 408 -4.30 6.44 -6.66
C SER A 408 -3.37 6.40 -5.44
N ASN A 409 -2.05 6.38 -5.67
CA ASN A 409 -1.08 6.44 -4.58
C ASN A 409 -1.12 7.78 -3.85
N LEU A 410 -1.19 8.90 -4.60
CA LEU A 410 -1.18 10.24 -4.01
C LEU A 410 -2.45 10.56 -3.22
N SER A 411 -3.62 10.09 -3.67
CA SER A 411 -4.86 10.23 -2.90
C SER A 411 -4.74 9.54 -1.54
N ASN A 412 -4.15 8.35 -1.49
CA ASN A 412 -3.87 7.63 -0.24
C ASN A 412 -2.83 8.35 0.64
N LEU A 413 -1.73 8.81 0.06
CA LEU A 413 -0.65 9.48 0.81
C LEU A 413 -1.12 10.77 1.50
N MET A 414 -2.13 11.47 0.98
CA MET A 414 -2.70 12.65 1.63
C MET A 414 -3.39 12.37 2.98
N HIS A 415 -3.77 11.11 3.25
CA HIS A 415 -4.27 10.70 4.57
C HIS A 415 -3.17 10.60 5.62
N ARG A 416 -1.91 10.52 5.19
CA ARG A 416 -0.78 10.48 6.12
C ARG A 416 -0.61 11.83 6.82
N PRO A 417 -0.10 11.84 8.06
CA PRO A 417 0.03 13.05 8.88
C PRO A 417 1.26 13.89 8.48
N PHE A 418 1.55 14.02 7.19
CA PHE A 418 2.64 14.84 6.69
C PHE A 418 2.24 16.33 6.71
N PRO A 419 3.21 17.25 6.93
CA PRO A 419 3.08 18.61 6.42
C PRO A 419 2.68 18.56 4.95
N ARG A 420 1.75 19.42 4.54
CA ARG A 420 1.11 19.29 3.24
C ARG A 420 2.06 19.58 2.07
N GLU A 421 3.08 20.39 2.31
CA GLU A 421 4.21 20.60 1.41
C GLU A 421 5.03 19.33 1.17
N TRP A 422 4.94 18.32 2.03
CA TRP A 422 5.69 17.05 1.92
C TRP A 422 4.82 15.89 1.43
N VAL A 423 3.64 16.15 0.86
CA VAL A 423 2.75 15.07 0.39
C VAL A 423 3.43 14.11 -0.58
N LEU A 424 4.37 14.60 -1.40
CA LEU A 424 5.09 13.76 -2.38
C LEU A 424 6.32 13.05 -1.77
N SER A 425 6.95 13.64 -0.78
CA SER A 425 8.27 13.23 -0.28
C SER A 425 8.24 12.59 1.11
N GLY A 426 7.19 12.81 1.89
CA GLY A 426 7.11 12.45 3.31
C GLY A 426 7.16 10.95 3.58
N ALA A 427 6.68 10.14 2.63
CA ALA A 427 6.82 8.68 2.70
C ALA A 427 8.20 8.18 2.26
N SER A 428 8.94 8.99 1.49
CA SER A 428 10.19 8.58 0.84
C SER A 428 11.41 9.00 1.65
N LEU A 429 11.50 10.28 2.01
CA LEU A 429 12.68 10.90 2.59
C LEU A 429 12.75 10.72 4.11
N LEU A 430 13.90 10.27 4.59
CA LEU A 430 14.28 10.37 5.98
C LEU A 430 14.90 11.75 6.20
N ARG A 431 14.72 12.33 7.39
CA ARG A 431 15.14 13.71 7.69
C ARG A 431 15.80 13.87 9.05
N GLU A 432 15.47 12.99 10.00
CA GLU A 432 15.92 13.13 11.39
C GLU A 432 16.42 11.78 11.93
N TYR A 433 17.72 11.72 12.19
CA TYR A 433 18.31 10.62 12.95
C TYR A 433 17.90 10.74 14.42
N ASN A 434 17.06 9.80 14.87
CA ASN A 434 16.64 9.71 16.26
C ASN A 434 16.93 8.30 16.79
N PRO A 435 18.09 8.08 17.43
CA PRO A 435 18.49 6.75 17.89
C PRO A 435 17.56 6.20 18.97
N GLN A 436 16.96 7.07 19.79
CA GLN A 436 16.02 6.66 20.83
C GLN A 436 14.78 5.99 20.20
N LEU A 437 14.13 6.64 19.23
CA LEU A 437 12.95 6.07 18.55
C LEU A 437 13.28 4.77 17.79
N ILE A 438 14.49 4.67 17.22
CA ILE A 438 14.94 3.44 16.55
C ILE A 438 15.10 2.31 17.57
N ASN A 439 15.77 2.57 18.69
CA ASN A 439 15.96 1.58 19.76
C ASN A 439 14.61 1.18 20.40
N GLU A 440 13.72 2.13 20.67
CA GLU A 440 12.36 1.84 21.17
C GLU A 440 11.54 0.97 20.19
N SER A 441 11.71 1.20 18.89
CA SER A 441 11.10 0.36 17.85
C SER A 441 11.67 -1.06 17.87
N LEU A 442 12.98 -1.19 18.08
CA LEU A 442 13.67 -2.47 18.18
C LEU A 442 13.24 -3.27 19.43
N GLU A 443 12.90 -2.58 20.53
CA GLU A 443 12.32 -3.20 21.73
C GLU A 443 10.95 -3.85 21.49
N SER A 444 10.26 -3.52 20.40
CA SER A 444 9.02 -4.19 20.00
C SER A 444 9.28 -5.56 19.35
N LEU A 445 10.49 -5.79 18.82
CA LEU A 445 10.87 -7.04 18.15
C LEU A 445 11.40 -8.05 19.17
N ARG A 446 10.49 -8.75 19.85
CA ARG A 446 10.85 -9.62 20.97
C ARG A 446 10.68 -11.12 20.66
N PRO A 447 11.60 -11.97 21.14
CA PRO A 447 11.51 -13.42 20.98
C PRO A 447 10.36 -14.05 21.77
N ASP A 448 9.71 -13.32 22.66
CA ASP A 448 8.52 -13.76 23.40
C ASP A 448 7.21 -13.11 22.89
N LYS A 449 7.24 -12.36 21.78
CA LYS A 449 6.07 -11.70 21.20
C LYS A 449 5.97 -11.86 19.68
N PHE A 450 5.69 -13.08 19.23
CA PHE A 450 5.45 -13.34 17.81
C PHE A 450 4.48 -14.51 17.57
N ILE A 451 3.98 -14.60 16.35
CA ILE A 451 3.36 -15.81 15.79
C ILE A 451 4.25 -16.32 14.65
N LEU A 452 4.46 -17.64 14.62
CA LEU A 452 5.16 -18.36 13.57
C LEU A 452 4.17 -19.02 12.63
N ALA A 453 4.27 -18.74 11.33
CA ALA A 453 3.55 -19.50 10.30
C ALA A 453 4.55 -20.17 9.36
N LEU A 454 4.43 -21.49 9.23
CA LEU A 454 5.17 -22.33 8.30
C LEU A 454 4.22 -22.76 7.19
N ILE A 455 4.64 -22.57 5.94
CA ILE A 455 3.81 -22.84 4.77
C ILE A 455 4.55 -23.85 3.90
N SER A 456 3.93 -25.03 3.70
CA SER A 456 4.52 -26.10 2.88
C SER A 456 3.47 -27.08 2.34
N GLN A 457 3.60 -27.51 1.09
CA GLN A 457 2.82 -28.63 0.55
C GLN A 457 3.12 -29.96 1.25
N SER A 458 4.31 -30.09 1.83
CA SER A 458 4.76 -31.33 2.47
C SER A 458 4.02 -31.66 3.77
N PHE A 459 3.27 -30.71 4.34
CA PHE A 459 2.53 -30.95 5.58
C PHE A 459 1.35 -31.90 5.38
N THR A 460 1.28 -32.90 6.25
CA THR A 460 0.22 -33.91 6.31
C THR A 460 -0.41 -33.95 7.71
N GLY A 461 -1.62 -34.48 7.83
CA GLY A 461 -2.29 -34.59 9.15
C GLY A 461 -2.75 -33.25 9.73
N LEU A 462 -2.99 -32.27 8.86
CA LEU A 462 -3.62 -31.00 9.23
C LEU A 462 -5.11 -31.26 9.50
N ASP A 463 -5.58 -30.88 10.69
CA ASP A 463 -6.89 -31.23 11.22
C ASP A 463 -7.91 -30.08 11.18
N GLN A 464 -7.47 -28.88 10.78
CA GLN A 464 -8.30 -27.69 10.71
C GLN A 464 -8.40 -27.14 9.29
N ARG A 465 -9.51 -26.43 9.02
CA ARG A 465 -9.75 -25.70 7.79
C ARG A 465 -10.21 -24.28 8.11
N GLU A 466 -9.56 -23.30 7.50
CA GLU A 466 -10.00 -21.90 7.57
C GLU A 466 -11.36 -21.79 6.87
N LYS A 467 -12.29 -21.04 7.47
CA LYS A 467 -13.71 -21.05 7.09
C LYS A 467 -13.94 -20.62 5.64
N TRP A 468 -13.30 -19.55 5.18
CA TRP A 468 -13.69 -18.87 3.93
C TRP A 468 -13.00 -19.44 2.69
N TYR A 469 -11.74 -19.84 2.82
CA TYR A 469 -10.91 -20.35 1.73
C TYR A 469 -10.64 -21.85 1.82
N GLY A 470 -11.09 -22.50 2.90
CA GLY A 470 -10.86 -23.93 3.13
C GLY A 470 -9.39 -24.28 3.32
N THR A 471 -8.56 -23.30 3.72
CA THR A 471 -7.12 -23.49 3.89
C THR A 471 -6.84 -24.51 4.98
N GLU A 472 -6.18 -25.61 4.63
CA GLU A 472 -5.82 -26.65 5.60
C GLU A 472 -4.68 -26.14 6.47
N TYR A 473 -4.84 -26.25 7.79
CA TYR A 473 -3.81 -25.85 8.73
C TYR A 473 -3.87 -26.69 10.02
N LYS A 474 -2.82 -26.53 10.83
CA LYS A 474 -2.75 -27.00 12.21
C LYS A 474 -2.09 -25.91 13.03
N MET A 475 -2.67 -25.61 14.19
CA MET A 475 -2.14 -24.61 15.11
C MET A 475 -1.79 -25.26 16.44
N GLU A 476 -0.60 -24.95 16.94
CA GLU A 476 -0.05 -25.49 18.18
C GLU A 476 0.70 -24.38 18.93
N PRO A 477 0.90 -24.51 20.25
CA PRO A 477 1.92 -23.71 20.95
C PRO A 477 3.30 -23.92 20.32
N LEU A 478 4.20 -22.94 20.45
CA LEU A 478 5.62 -23.16 20.14
C LEU A 478 6.16 -24.33 20.96
N SER A 479 7.12 -25.07 20.40
CA SER A 479 7.74 -26.17 21.12
C SER A 479 8.50 -25.68 22.36
N ASP A 480 8.53 -26.49 23.42
CA ASP A 480 9.27 -26.19 24.65
C ASP A 480 10.77 -25.96 24.34
N LYS A 481 11.31 -26.71 23.38
CA LYS A 481 12.68 -26.54 22.88
C LYS A 481 12.88 -25.14 22.33
N LEU A 482 12.07 -24.72 21.35
CA LEU A 482 12.19 -23.39 20.74
C LEU A 482 12.03 -22.28 21.79
N ILE A 483 11.06 -22.39 22.70
CA ILE A 483 10.88 -21.43 23.80
C ILE A 483 12.14 -21.34 24.67
N GLN A 484 12.76 -22.47 25.00
CA GLN A 484 13.97 -22.50 25.83
C GLN A 484 15.19 -21.93 25.09
N ASP A 485 15.33 -22.21 23.79
CA ASP A 485 16.40 -21.67 22.96
C ASP A 485 16.26 -20.15 22.81
N LEU A 486 15.03 -19.65 22.63
CA LEU A 486 14.71 -18.22 22.56
C LEU A 486 14.91 -17.47 23.89
N LYS A 487 14.82 -18.16 25.04
CA LYS A 487 15.17 -17.58 26.34
C LYS A 487 16.68 -17.45 26.54
N ASN A 488 17.48 -18.23 25.82
CA ASN A 488 18.93 -18.31 26.00
C ASN A 488 19.68 -18.03 24.68
N ILE A 489 19.25 -16.99 23.97
CA ILE A 489 19.86 -16.58 22.70
C ILE A 489 21.32 -16.21 22.93
N LYS A 490 22.21 -16.95 22.28
CA LYS A 490 23.66 -16.68 22.29
C LYS A 490 24.06 -15.91 21.04
N PRO A 491 25.05 -14.99 21.12
CA PRO A 491 25.62 -14.36 19.93
C PRO A 491 26.15 -15.40 18.93
N HIS A 492 26.14 -15.05 17.64
CA HIS A 492 26.69 -15.89 16.57
C HIS A 492 27.74 -15.09 15.79
N ASP A 493 28.96 -15.62 15.66
CA ASP A 493 30.12 -14.87 15.15
C ASP A 493 30.01 -14.44 13.68
N ASP A 494 29.22 -15.17 12.88
CA ASP A 494 28.95 -14.82 11.48
C ASP A 494 27.95 -13.65 11.33
N LEU A 495 27.17 -13.32 12.35
CA LEU A 495 26.20 -12.23 12.30
C LEU A 495 26.88 -10.91 12.63
N LYS A 496 26.77 -9.94 11.73
CA LYS A 496 27.41 -8.63 11.82
C LYS A 496 26.54 -7.56 11.16
N LEU A 497 26.71 -6.32 11.58
CA LEU A 497 26.22 -5.18 10.81
C LEU A 497 26.83 -5.18 9.40
N PRO A 498 26.06 -4.72 8.38
CA PRO A 498 26.59 -4.64 7.03
C PRO A 498 27.77 -3.66 6.96
N PRO A 499 28.79 -3.94 6.12
CA PRO A 499 29.80 -2.94 5.83
C PRO A 499 29.18 -1.76 5.06
N PRO A 500 29.83 -0.59 5.04
CA PRO A 500 29.37 0.54 4.23
C PRO A 500 29.16 0.14 2.76
N ASN A 501 28.04 0.58 2.17
CA ASN A 501 27.73 0.25 0.79
C ASN A 501 28.61 1.03 -0.21
N GLU A 502 29.62 0.38 -0.78
CA GLU A 502 30.53 0.96 -1.78
C GLU A 502 29.87 1.25 -3.15
N PHE A 503 28.62 0.80 -3.36
CA PHE A 503 27.89 0.96 -4.62
C PHE A 503 26.90 2.13 -4.61
N ILE A 504 26.85 2.94 -3.55
CA ILE A 504 26.04 4.16 -3.57
C ILE A 504 26.62 5.10 -4.65
N PRO A 505 25.83 5.47 -5.67
CA PRO A 505 26.33 6.29 -6.77
C PRO A 505 26.63 7.71 -6.28
N THR A 506 27.82 8.22 -6.62
CA THR A 506 28.24 9.59 -6.27
C THR A 506 28.26 10.53 -7.48
N ASN A 507 28.29 9.99 -8.70
CA ASN A 507 28.28 10.77 -9.93
C ASN A 507 26.93 10.66 -10.65
N PHE A 508 26.19 11.76 -10.66
CA PHE A 508 24.88 11.88 -11.32
C PHE A 508 24.92 12.73 -12.60
N GLN A 509 26.10 13.04 -13.12
CA GLN A 509 26.22 13.85 -14.33
C GLN A 509 25.65 13.10 -15.53
N THR A 510 24.62 13.68 -16.14
CA THR A 510 24.14 13.26 -17.45
C THR A 510 24.69 14.22 -18.48
N HIS A 511 25.50 13.72 -19.42
CA HIS A 511 25.97 14.53 -20.56
C HIS A 511 24.82 14.77 -21.53
N LYS A 512 23.86 15.61 -21.11
CA LYS A 512 22.66 15.96 -21.85
C LYS A 512 23.05 16.66 -23.15
N ILE A 513 22.49 16.17 -24.25
CA ILE A 513 22.65 16.77 -25.58
C ILE A 513 21.24 17.05 -26.08
N GLU A 514 20.91 18.32 -26.29
CA GLU A 514 19.62 18.65 -26.88
C GLU A 514 19.53 18.08 -28.30
N VAL A 515 18.51 17.27 -28.52
CA VAL A 515 18.19 16.72 -29.84
C VAL A 515 16.81 17.23 -30.26
N ALA A 516 16.69 17.63 -31.53
CA ALA A 516 15.41 18.11 -32.06
C ALA A 516 14.34 17.01 -32.13
N THR A 517 14.76 15.76 -32.30
CA THR A 517 13.87 14.59 -32.33
C THR A 517 14.59 13.37 -31.74
N PRO A 518 14.04 12.75 -30.68
CA PRO A 518 14.60 11.52 -30.13
C PRO A 518 14.63 10.37 -31.14
N SER A 519 15.70 9.58 -31.15
CA SER A 519 15.79 8.38 -31.96
C SER A 519 14.80 7.32 -31.48
N LYS A 520 14.10 6.69 -32.42
CA LYS A 520 13.11 5.64 -32.10
C LYS A 520 13.74 4.27 -31.82
N SER A 521 14.98 4.03 -32.26
CA SER A 521 15.62 2.72 -32.18
C SER A 521 17.12 2.82 -31.87
N PRO A 522 17.73 1.75 -31.32
CA PRO A 522 19.17 1.65 -31.18
C PRO A 522 19.87 1.36 -32.51
N ASN A 523 21.11 1.80 -32.62
CA ASN A 523 21.97 1.55 -33.77
C ASN A 523 22.86 0.32 -33.52
N LEU A 524 23.07 -0.49 -34.56
CA LEU A 524 24.05 -1.57 -34.53
C LEU A 524 25.45 -0.97 -34.67
N ILE A 525 26.22 -0.94 -33.59
CA ILE A 525 27.56 -0.33 -33.57
C ILE A 525 28.69 -1.36 -33.62
N ARG A 526 28.38 -2.64 -33.45
CA ARG A 526 29.34 -3.74 -33.65
C ARG A 526 28.60 -4.98 -34.16
N ASN A 527 29.13 -5.60 -35.21
CA ASN A 527 28.59 -6.83 -35.78
C ASN A 527 29.75 -7.77 -36.15
N THR A 528 29.95 -8.81 -35.37
CA THR A 528 30.99 -9.83 -35.55
C THR A 528 30.37 -11.22 -35.44
N GLN A 529 31.14 -12.28 -35.73
CA GLN A 529 30.66 -13.65 -35.56
C GLN A 529 30.24 -13.99 -34.12
N ILE A 530 30.86 -13.35 -33.11
CA ILE A 530 30.63 -13.64 -31.69
C ILE A 530 29.80 -12.58 -30.94
N CYS A 531 29.51 -11.43 -31.57
CA CYS A 531 28.89 -10.30 -30.89
C CYS A 531 28.11 -9.39 -31.84
N ARG A 532 26.88 -9.04 -31.43
CA ARG A 532 26.09 -7.95 -32.00
C ARG A 532 25.78 -6.93 -30.89
N LEU A 533 26.30 -5.72 -31.02
CA LEU A 533 26.11 -4.65 -30.04
C LEU A 533 25.19 -3.57 -30.61
N TRP A 534 24.04 -3.41 -29.96
CA TRP A 534 23.09 -2.33 -30.22
C TRP A 534 23.26 -1.26 -29.16
N HIS A 535 23.30 0.00 -29.57
CA HIS A 535 23.48 1.13 -28.67
C HIS A 535 22.55 2.29 -29.04
N LYS A 536 21.92 2.85 -28.00
CA LYS A 536 21.19 4.12 -28.04
C LYS A 536 21.58 4.91 -26.79
N LYS A 537 22.13 6.10 -26.96
CA LYS A 537 22.27 7.04 -25.84
C LYS A 537 20.88 7.57 -25.49
N ASP A 538 20.55 7.65 -24.20
CA ASP A 538 19.29 8.27 -23.78
C ASP A 538 19.21 9.70 -24.33
N ASP A 539 18.06 10.01 -24.90
CA ASP A 539 17.72 11.29 -25.53
C ASP A 539 16.35 11.82 -25.08
N THR A 540 15.74 11.16 -24.09
CA THR A 540 14.39 11.45 -23.61
C THR A 540 14.39 11.79 -22.12
N PHE A 541 14.98 10.94 -21.28
CA PHE A 541 14.77 11.01 -19.83
C PHE A 541 15.87 11.77 -19.08
N TRP A 542 17.11 11.67 -19.59
CA TRP A 542 18.31 12.30 -19.06
C TRP A 542 18.54 12.03 -17.57
N VAL A 543 18.20 10.82 -17.13
CA VAL A 543 18.47 10.31 -15.78
C VAL A 543 19.82 9.57 -15.76
N PRO A 544 20.56 9.55 -14.64
CA PRO A 544 21.85 8.87 -14.51
C PRO A 544 21.68 7.35 -14.38
N LYS A 545 20.98 6.75 -15.33
CA LYS A 545 20.69 5.31 -15.41
C LYS A 545 21.01 4.82 -16.81
N ALA A 546 21.37 3.55 -16.93
CA ALA A 546 21.56 2.86 -18.20
C ALA A 546 21.00 1.44 -18.11
N SER A 547 20.38 0.96 -19.19
CA SER A 547 19.93 -0.42 -19.31
C SER A 547 20.89 -1.23 -20.18
N VAL A 548 21.56 -2.22 -19.58
CA VAL A 548 22.46 -3.14 -20.29
C VAL A 548 21.77 -4.49 -20.42
N ASN A 549 21.42 -4.87 -21.64
CA ASN A 549 20.76 -6.14 -21.94
C ASN A 549 21.70 -7.07 -22.70
N ILE A 550 22.04 -8.22 -22.11
CA ILE A 550 22.93 -9.22 -22.72
C ILE A 550 22.13 -10.49 -22.97
N LYS A 551 22.04 -10.90 -24.25
CA LYS A 551 21.46 -12.19 -24.65
C LYS A 551 22.56 -13.09 -25.18
N LEU A 552 22.98 -14.06 -24.37
CA LEU A 552 23.82 -15.16 -24.81
C LEU A 552 22.95 -16.10 -25.66
N ARG A 553 23.40 -16.38 -26.90
CA ARG A 553 22.67 -17.20 -27.87
C ARG A 553 23.36 -18.52 -28.10
#